data_AF-W7PNX1-F1
#
_entry.id   AF-W7PNX1-F1
#
_cell.length_a   1.000
_cell.length_b   1.000
_cell.length_c   1.000
_cell.angle_alpha   90.00
_cell.angle_beta   90.00
_cell.angle_gamma   90.00
#
_symmetry.space_group_name_H-M   'P 1'
#
loop_
_entity.id
_entity.type
_entity.pdbx_description
1 polymer ?
#
loop_
_entity_poly.entity_id
_entity_poly.type
_entity_poly.pdbx_seq_one_letter_code
_entity_poly.pdbx_strand_id
1 'polypeptide(L)'
;MRAVTLAEGGLLSHADLPERIRQHGMEQRSNARHIEADNAVIAAEKQQNWPSLEEVEKRYIQKVLEATGGNKRRTADILGIARRTLYRRLDEE
;
A
#
# COMPACT_ATOMS: atom_id res chain seq x y z
N MET A 1 4.70 5.77 -44.83
CA MET A 1 4.57 5.14 -46.16
C MET A 1 5.68 4.12 -46.48
N ARG A 2 6.26 3.40 -45.50
CA ARG A 2 7.36 2.42 -45.73
C ARG A 2 7.14 1.04 -45.09
N ALA A 3 6.07 0.87 -44.29
CA ALA A 3 5.72 -0.42 -43.68
C ALA A 3 5.05 -1.39 -44.67
N VAL A 4 4.46 -0.87 -45.74
CA VAL A 4 3.78 -1.66 -46.78
C VAL A 4 4.76 -2.37 -47.72
N THR A 5 6.04 -1.95 -47.77
CA THR A 5 7.04 -2.55 -48.67
C THR A 5 7.78 -3.74 -48.08
N LEU A 6 7.55 -4.08 -46.80
CA LEU A 6 8.27 -5.15 -46.07
C LEU A 6 7.31 -6.23 -45.54
N ALA A 7 6.18 -6.46 -46.20
CA ALA A 7 5.25 -7.53 -45.84
C ALA A 7 5.12 -8.50 -47.02
N GLU A 8 6.01 -9.49 -47.09
CA GLU A 8 5.75 -10.66 -47.94
C GLU A 8 4.59 -11.45 -47.33
N GLY A 9 3.43 -11.43 -48.01
CA GLY A 9 2.27 -12.27 -47.65
C GLY A 9 1.15 -11.59 -46.87
N GLY A 10 1.16 -10.27 -46.67
CA GLY A 10 0.02 -9.53 -46.11
C GLY A 10 -0.26 -9.75 -44.61
N LEU A 11 0.55 -10.54 -43.91
CA LEU A 11 0.57 -10.62 -42.45
C LEU A 11 1.76 -9.84 -41.92
N LEU A 12 1.49 -8.85 -41.06
CA LEU A 12 2.52 -8.13 -40.31
C LEU A 12 2.89 -8.94 -39.06
N SER A 13 4.11 -9.45 -39.02
CA SER A 13 4.69 -10.05 -37.81
C SER A 13 5.34 -8.97 -36.95
N HIS A 14 5.52 -9.27 -35.65
CA HIS A 14 6.19 -8.36 -34.72
C HIS A 14 7.65 -8.04 -35.15
N ALA A 15 8.25 -8.88 -36.00
CA ALA A 15 9.58 -8.70 -36.57
C ALA A 15 9.65 -7.64 -37.69
N ASP A 16 8.53 -7.34 -38.34
CA ASP A 16 8.47 -6.40 -39.47
C ASP A 16 8.34 -4.94 -39.02
N LEU A 17 8.08 -4.74 -37.73
CA LEU A 17 8.01 -3.42 -37.12
C LEU A 17 9.42 -2.85 -36.91
N PRO A 18 9.65 -1.56 -37.22
CA PRO A 18 10.91 -0.88 -36.93
C PRO A 18 11.30 -1.03 -35.46
N GLU A 19 12.61 -1.15 -35.20
CA GLU A 19 13.19 -1.37 -33.87
C GLU A 19 12.61 -0.44 -32.78
N ARG A 20 12.37 0.83 -33.13
CA ARG A 20 11.77 1.82 -32.24
C ARG A 20 10.40 1.41 -31.68
N ILE A 21 9.56 0.76 -32.48
CA ILE A 21 8.21 0.33 -32.05
C ILE A 21 8.31 -0.95 -31.22
N ARG A 22 9.26 -1.83 -31.53
CA ARG A 22 9.52 -3.04 -30.73
C ARG A 22 9.98 -2.69 -29.32
N GLN A 23 10.95 -1.77 -29.21
CA GLN A 23 11.47 -1.29 -27.93
C GLN A 23 10.38 -0.61 -27.10
N HIS A 24 9.58 0.27 -27.71
CA HIS A 24 8.48 0.93 -27.00
C HIS A 24 7.39 -0.04 -26.53
N GLY A 25 7.05 -1.06 -27.33
CA GLY A 25 6.12 -2.11 -26.93
C GLY A 25 6.64 -2.99 -25.79
N MET A 26 7.96 -3.23 -25.74
CA MET A 26 8.62 -3.94 -24.63
C MET A 26 8.60 -3.09 -23.35
N GLU A 27 8.97 -1.80 -23.43
CA GLU A 27 8.93 -0.85 -22.31
C GLU A 27 7.51 -0.69 -21.73
N GLN A 28 6.51 -0.55 -22.60
CA GLN A 28 5.11 -0.46 -22.18
C GLN A 28 4.63 -1.76 -21.51
N ARG A 29 5.04 -2.94 -22.01
CA ARG A 29 4.71 -4.24 -21.40
C ARG A 29 5.41 -4.44 -20.06
N SER A 30 6.67 -4.01 -19.91
CA SER A 30 7.33 -4.02 -18.61
C SER A 30 6.64 -3.08 -17.62
N ASN A 31 6.24 -1.88 -18.05
CA ASN A 31 5.54 -0.95 -17.18
C ASN A 31 4.16 -1.48 -16.76
N ALA A 32 3.40 -2.06 -17.69
CA ALA A 32 2.12 -2.68 -17.39
C ALA A 32 2.26 -3.83 -16.39
N ARG A 33 3.26 -4.71 -16.56
CA ARG A 33 3.54 -5.81 -15.62
C ARG A 33 3.95 -5.31 -14.24
N HIS A 34 4.72 -4.22 -14.16
CA HIS A 34 5.08 -3.59 -12.88
C HIS A 34 3.84 -3.02 -12.18
N ILE A 35 2.98 -2.30 -12.91
CA ILE A 35 1.73 -1.75 -12.36
C ILE A 35 0.78 -2.87 -11.87
N GLU A 36 0.68 -3.97 -12.62
CA GLU A 36 -0.12 -5.14 -12.22
C GLU A 36 0.45 -5.83 -10.96
N ALA A 37 1.78 -5.95 -10.86
CA ALA A 37 2.44 -6.50 -9.68
C ALA A 37 2.24 -5.61 -8.44
N ASP A 38 2.41 -4.29 -8.58
CA ASP A 38 2.20 -3.33 -7.49
C ASP A 38 0.73 -3.35 -7.02
N ASN A 39 -0.22 -3.40 -7.95
CA ASN A 39 -1.63 -3.52 -7.62
C ASN A 39 -1.99 -4.85 -6.93
N ALA A 40 -1.34 -5.96 -7.30
CA ALA A 40 -1.54 -7.24 -6.64
C ALA A 40 -1.02 -7.22 -5.19
N VAL A 41 0.10 -6.53 -4.92
CA VAL A 41 0.62 -6.31 -3.57
C VAL A 41 -0.35 -5.47 -2.74
N ILE A 42 -0.85 -4.35 -3.29
CA ILE A 42 -1.83 -3.48 -2.62
C ILE A 42 -3.14 -4.25 -2.34
N ALA A 43 -3.59 -5.08 -3.27
CA ALA A 43 -4.79 -5.90 -3.07
C ALA A 43 -4.62 -6.94 -1.96
N ALA A 44 -3.43 -7.53 -1.83
CA ALA A 44 -3.09 -8.44 -0.74
C ALA A 44 -3.00 -7.70 0.62
N GLU A 45 -2.46 -6.48 0.64
CA GLU A 45 -2.46 -5.62 1.83
C GLU A 45 -3.87 -5.16 2.23
N LYS A 46 -4.77 -4.99 1.27
CA LYS A 46 -6.17 -4.65 1.52
C LYS A 46 -6.95 -5.81 2.17
N GLN A 47 -6.48 -7.04 2.03
CA GLN A 47 -7.03 -8.22 2.70
C GLN A 47 -6.53 -8.36 4.14
N GLN A 48 -5.45 -7.67 4.51
CA GLN A 48 -5.09 -7.50 5.92
C GLN A 48 -6.15 -6.58 6.55
N ASN A 49 -6.97 -7.13 7.45
CA ASN A 49 -7.94 -6.34 8.20
C ASN A 49 -7.19 -5.45 9.20
N TRP A 50 -6.71 -4.29 8.74
CA TRP A 50 -6.01 -3.33 9.57
C TRP A 50 -6.95 -2.84 10.68
N PRO A 51 -6.54 -2.90 11.96
CA PRO A 51 -7.32 -2.34 13.05
C PRO A 51 -7.51 -0.84 12.84
N SER A 52 -8.63 -0.30 13.30
CA SER A 52 -8.86 1.15 13.29
C SER A 52 -7.80 1.85 14.15
N LEU A 53 -7.55 3.13 13.86
CA LEU A 53 -6.65 3.94 14.68
C LEU A 53 -7.05 3.92 16.16
N GLU A 54 -8.35 4.01 16.42
CA GLU A 54 -8.94 3.95 17.76
C GLU A 54 -8.63 2.62 18.47
N GLU A 55 -8.75 1.50 17.75
CA GLU A 55 -8.47 0.17 18.29
C GLU A 55 -6.98 -0.01 18.61
N VAL A 56 -6.08 0.44 17.72
CA VAL A 56 -4.63 0.43 17.99
C VAL A 56 -4.30 1.28 19.21
N GLU A 57 -4.92 2.45 19.30
CA GLU A 57 -4.71 3.38 20.39
C GLU A 57 -5.21 2.82 21.74
N LYS A 58 -6.39 2.21 21.77
CA LYS A 58 -6.94 1.54 22.96
C LYS A 58 -6.02 0.43 23.45
N ARG A 59 -5.57 -0.46 22.56
CA ARG A 59 -4.61 -1.52 22.90
C ARG A 59 -3.31 -0.96 23.46
N TYR A 60 -2.82 0.14 22.88
CA TYR A 60 -1.58 0.75 23.33
C TYR A 60 -1.74 1.40 24.71
N ILE A 61 -2.84 2.11 24.96
CA ILE A 61 -3.17 2.66 26.28
C ILE A 61 -3.21 1.55 27.33
N GLN A 62 -3.88 0.44 27.04
CA GLN A 62 -3.97 -0.70 27.96
C GLN A 62 -2.60 -1.30 28.27
N LYS A 63 -1.76 -1.49 27.25
CA LYS A 63 -0.39 -2.02 27.42
C LYS A 63 0.47 -1.13 28.31
N VAL A 64 0.38 0.19 28.16
CA VAL A 64 1.14 1.14 29.00
C VAL A 64 0.55 1.19 30.43
N LEU A 65 -0.76 1.08 30.56
CA LEU A 65 -1.43 1.04 31.86
C LEU A 65 -0.99 -0.20 32.67
N GLU A 66 -0.91 -1.37 32.02
CA GLU A 66 -0.37 -2.60 32.63
C GLU A 66 1.11 -2.45 32.99
N ALA A 67 1.93 -1.92 32.08
CA ALA A 67 3.36 -1.70 32.33
C ALA A 67 3.63 -0.71 33.49
N THR A 68 2.71 0.22 33.75
CA THR A 68 2.81 1.17 34.87
C THR A 68 2.07 0.73 36.13
N GLY A 69 1.48 -0.47 36.14
CA GLY A 69 0.74 -1.01 37.29
C GLY A 69 -0.54 -0.24 37.60
N GLY A 70 -1.23 0.27 36.59
CA GLY A 70 -2.47 1.04 36.76
C GLY A 70 -2.28 2.52 37.08
N ASN A 71 -1.03 3.02 37.07
CA ASN A 71 -0.76 4.42 37.36
C ASN A 71 -1.15 5.31 36.17
N LYS A 72 -2.39 5.81 36.19
CA LYS A 72 -2.97 6.67 35.15
C LYS A 72 -2.18 7.97 34.93
N ARG A 73 -1.56 8.54 35.97
CA ARG A 73 -0.72 9.75 35.81
C ARG A 73 0.52 9.42 35.00
N ARG A 74 1.26 8.39 35.41
CA ARG A 74 2.48 7.95 34.71
C ARG A 74 2.18 7.45 33.30
N THR A 75 1.04 6.81 33.09
CA THR A 75 0.57 6.40 31.76
C THR A 75 0.34 7.60 30.84
N ALA A 76 -0.37 8.63 31.32
CA ALA A 76 -0.59 9.85 30.55
C ALA A 76 0.72 10.57 30.21
N ASP A 77 1.66 10.62 31.17
CA ASP A 77 2.99 11.21 30.97
C ASP A 77 3.80 10.44 29.90
N ILE A 78 3.78 9.10 29.93
CA ILE A 78 4.46 8.25 28.93
C ILE A 78 3.82 8.38 27.54
N LEU A 79 2.49 8.44 27.48
CA LEU A 79 1.76 8.62 26.22
C LEU A 79 1.83 10.05 25.68
N GLY A 80 2.33 11.00 26.47
CA GLY A 80 2.41 12.42 26.08
C GLY A 80 1.03 13.08 25.93
N ILE A 81 0.00 12.59 26.63
CA ILE A 81 -1.36 13.12 26.56
C ILE A 81 -1.81 13.70 27.89
N ALA A 82 -2.77 14.63 27.83
CA ALA A 82 -3.41 15.13 29.04
C ALA A 82 -4.20 14.01 29.75
N ARG A 83 -4.20 14.00 31.08
CA ARG A 83 -4.98 13.02 31.88
C ARG A 83 -6.45 12.98 31.50
N ARG A 84 -7.07 14.12 31.21
CA ARG A 84 -8.48 14.21 30.75
C ARG A 84 -8.71 13.41 29.46
N THR A 85 -7.75 13.46 28.53
CA THR A 85 -7.80 12.70 27.27
C THR A 85 -7.69 11.21 27.53
N LEU A 86 -6.79 10.80 28.44
CA LEU A 86 -6.69 9.41 28.88
C LEU A 86 -8.01 8.91 29.46
N TYR A 87 -8.65 9.67 30.36
CA TYR A 87 -9.94 9.28 30.94
C TYR A 87 -11.04 9.17 29.89
N ARG A 88 -11.15 10.14 28.98
CA ARG A 88 -12.15 10.08 27.90
C ARG A 88 -12.02 8.81 27.06
N ARG A 89 -10.79 8.38 26.75
CA ARG A 89 -10.54 7.14 26.00
C ARG A 89 -10.71 5.85 26.81
N LEU A 90 -10.73 5.95 28.14
CA LEU A 90 -11.04 4.83 29.02
C LEU A 90 -12.53 4.71 29.34
N ASP A 91 -13.26 5.84 29.28
CA ASP A 91 -14.70 5.90 29.56
C ASP A 91 -15.57 5.53 28.35
N GLU A 92 -15.01 5.54 27.13
CA GLU A 92 -15.67 5.08 25.88
C GLU A 92 -15.79 3.53 25.80
N GLU A 93 -16.04 2.86 26.93
CA GLU A 93 -16.41 1.43 26.99
C GLU A 93 -17.90 1.18 26.73
#